data_AF-A0AAX1KEG7-F1
#
_entry.id   AF-A0AAX1KEG7-F1
#
_cell.length_a   1.000
_cell.length_b   1.000
_cell.length_c   1.000
_cell.angle_alpha   90.00
_cell.angle_beta   90.00
_cell.angle_gamma   90.00
#
_symmetry.space_group_name_H-M   'P 1'
#
loop_
_entity.id
_entity.type
_entity.pdbx_description
1 polymer ?
#
loop_
_entity_poly.entity_id
_entity_poly.type
_entity_poly.pdbx_seq_one_letter_code
_entity_poly.pdbx_strand_id
1 'polypeptide(L)' 'MFFHLLKTECLNGFPQCKDIGEFKEITKNYVDWFNNRRISQKTKVMTPCEYREHALAV' A
#
# COMPACT_ATOMS: atom_id res chain seq x y z
N MET A 1 9.42 5.70 2.34
CA MET A 1 8.22 6.38 2.91
C MET A 1 7.01 6.05 2.03
N PHE A 2 5.81 5.85 2.60
CA PHE A 2 4.61 5.32 1.91
C PHE A 2 4.31 5.96 0.54
N PHE A 3 4.32 7.29 0.46
CA PHE A 3 4.01 8.01 -0.79
C PHE A 3 5.00 7.74 -1.94
N HIS A 4 6.27 7.46 -1.60
CA HIS A 4 7.23 7.06 -2.62
C HIS A 4 6.84 5.71 -3.23
N LEU A 5 6.41 4.75 -2.41
CA LEU A 5 5.98 3.42 -2.85
C LEU A 5 4.68 3.51 -3.67
N LEU A 6 3.69 4.28 -3.21
CA LEU A 6 2.47 4.55 -3.98
C LEU A 6 2.82 5.09 -5.37
N LYS A 7 3.73 6.08 -5.43
CA LYS A 7 4.17 6.64 -6.71
C LYS A 7 4.87 5.58 -7.58
N THR A 8 5.84 4.85 -7.05
CA THR A 8 6.66 3.92 -7.85
C THR A 8 5.95 2.63 -8.24
N GLU A 9 5.13 2.08 -7.34
CA GLU A 9 4.48 0.78 -7.52
C GLU A 9 3.10 0.90 -8.22
N CYS A 10 2.39 2.02 -8.04
CA CYS A 10 1.00 2.14 -8.48
C CYS A 10 0.75 3.24 -9.54
N LEU A 11 1.56 4.31 -9.57
CA LEU A 11 1.30 5.46 -10.45
C LEU A 11 2.34 5.60 -11.57
N ASN A 12 3.57 5.13 -11.35
CA ASN A 12 4.66 5.26 -12.31
C ASN A 12 4.46 4.28 -13.47
N GLY A 13 4.50 4.77 -14.70
CA GLY A 13 4.27 3.96 -15.91
C GLY A 13 2.79 3.75 -16.27
N PHE A 14 1.86 4.30 -15.50
CA PHE A 14 0.43 4.31 -15.81
C PHE A 14 -0.02 5.67 -16.36
N PRO A 15 -1.14 5.73 -17.10
CA PRO A 15 -1.74 6.98 -17.52
C PRO A 15 -2.03 7.90 -16.32
N GLN A 16 -2.01 9.21 -16.57
CA GLN A 16 -2.43 10.18 -15.56
C GLN A 16 -3.90 9.96 -15.20
N CYS A 17 -4.22 10.15 -13.91
CA CYS A 17 -5.60 10.19 -13.46
C CYS A 17 -6.33 11.34 -14.16
N LYS A 18 -7.52 11.06 -14.67
CA LYS A 18 -8.41 12.00 -15.36
C LYS A 18 -8.95 13.05 -14.40
N ASP A 19 -9.21 12.66 -13.16
CA ASP A 19 -9.75 13.51 -12.13
C ASP A 19 -9.38 13.02 -10.72
N ILE A 20 -9.73 13.84 -9.73
CA ILE A 20 -9.45 13.56 -8.32
C ILE A 20 -10.23 12.34 -7.78
N GLY A 21 -11.38 12.01 -8.37
CA GLY A 21 -12.17 10.82 -8.03
C GLY A 21 -11.42 9.54 -8.39
N GLU A 22 -10.91 9.45 -9.62
CA GLU A 22 -10.07 8.33 -10.06
C GLU A 22 -8.82 8.19 -9.19
N PHE A 23 -8.16 9.31 -8.87
CA PHE A 23 -7.00 9.29 -7.97
C PHE A 23 -7.36 8.78 -6.57
N LYS A 24 -8.51 9.18 -6.02
CA LYS A 24 -9.01 8.70 -4.71
C LYS A 24 -9.27 7.20 -4.74
N GLU A 25 -9.88 6.68 -5.80
CA GLU A 25 -10.19 5.26 -5.93
C GLU A 25 -8.91 4.42 -6.02
N ILE A 26 -7.98 4.81 -6.89
CA ILE A 26 -6.67 4.15 -7.02
C ILE A 26 -5.93 4.16 -5.68
N THR A 27 -5.90 5.31 -5.00
CA THR A 27 -5.22 5.44 -3.71
C THR A 27 -5.88 4.54 -2.65
N LYS A 28 -7.22 4.48 -2.60
CA LYS A 28 -7.96 3.63 -1.65
C LYS A 28 -7.65 2.15 -1.88
N ASN A 29 -7.66 1.71 -3.14
CA ASN A 29 -7.32 0.34 -3.50
C ASN A 29 -5.87 -0.01 -3.16
N TYR A 30 -4.93 0.92 -3.40
CA TYR A 30 -3.54 0.73 -3.02
C TYR A 30 -3.36 0.66 -1.51
N VAL A 31 -4.06 1.48 -0.73
CA VAL A 31 -4.03 1.44 0.75
C VAL A 31 -4.51 0.09 1.28
N ASP A 32 -5.59 -0.46 0.73
CA ASP A 32 -6.08 -1.79 1.11
C ASP A 32 -5.04 -2.87 0.80
N TRP A 33 -4.55 -2.90 -0.45
CA TRP A 33 -3.51 -3.85 -0.84
C TRP A 33 -2.25 -3.72 0.01
N PHE A 34 -1.80 -2.49 0.27
CA PHE A 34 -0.60 -2.21 1.05
C PHE A 34 -0.73 -2.76 2.47
N ASN A 35 -1.88 -2.58 3.12
CA ASN A 35 -2.06 -2.97 4.51
C ASN A 35 -2.37 -4.46 4.68
N ASN A 36 -3.15 -5.04 3.76
CA ASN A 36 -3.76 -6.36 3.94
C ASN A 36 -3.19 -7.44 3.02
N ARG A 37 -2.34 -7.09 2.03
CA ARG A 37 -1.84 -8.06 1.04
C ARG A 37 -0.37 -7.95 0.73
N ARG A 38 0.23 -6.76 0.91
CA ARG A 38 1.65 -6.54 0.63
C ARG A 38 2.50 -7.34 1.61
N ILE A 39 3.41 -8.15 1.07
CA ILE A 39 4.35 -8.92 1.87
C ILE A 39 5.75 -8.37 1.63
N SER A 40 6.52 -8.18 2.70
CA SER A 40 7.91 -7.74 2.62
C SER A 40 8.79 -8.63 3.48
N GLN A 41 10.06 -8.81 3.09
CA GLN A 41 11.04 -9.45 3.97
C GLN A 41 11.17 -8.73 5.32
N LYS A 42 10.91 -7.40 5.34
CA LYS A 42 10.90 -6.60 6.57
C LYS A 42 9.78 -6.95 7.54
N THR A 43 8.66 -7.46 7.03
CA THR A 43 7.50 -7.85 7.84
C THR A 43 7.52 -9.34 8.18
N LYS A 44 8.66 -10.04 8.03
CA LYS A 44 8.77 -11.48 8.28
C LYS A 44 7.71 -12.32 7.54
N VAL A 45 7.41 -11.94 6.29
CA VAL A 45 6.39 -12.61 5.46
C VAL A 45 4.94 -12.38 5.94
N MET A 46 4.73 -11.46 6.89
CA MET A 46 3.40 -10.98 7.29
C MET A 46 2.99 -9.76 6.46
N THR A 47 1.69 -9.48 6.40
CA THR A 47 1.18 -8.19 5.94
C THR A 47 1.47 -7.10 6.99
N PRO A 48 1.47 -5.80 6.62
CA PRO A 48 1.67 -4.73 7.59
C PRO A 48 0.63 -4.69 8.72
N CYS A 49 -0.61 -5.13 8.48
CA CYS A 49 -1.61 -5.29 9.54
C CYS A 49 -1.21 -6.41 10.51
N GLU A 50 -0.96 -7.62 10.01
CA GLU A 50 -0.57 -8.77 10.83
C GLU A 50 0.72 -8.50 11.62
N TYR A 51 1.71 -7.85 11.00
CA TYR A 51 2.95 -7.48 11.68
C TYR A 51 2.69 -6.52 12.84
N ARG A 52 1.77 -5.54 12.69
CA ARG A 52 1.41 -4.61 13.76
C ARG A 52 0.69 -5.32 14.89
N GLU A 53 -0.27 -6.19 14.58
CA GLU A 53 -0.96 -6.99 15.59
C GLU A 53 0.03 -7.88 16.36
N HIS A 54 0.92 -8.56 15.65
CA HIS A 54 1.95 -9.39 16.26
C HIS A 54 2.92 -8.58 17.12
N ALA A 55 3.36 -7.40 16.68
CA ALA A 55 4.28 -6.54 17.43
C ALA A 55 3.64 -5.89 18.66
N LEU A 56 2.32 -5.67 18.66
CA LEU A 56 1.56 -5.12 19.79
C LEU A 56 1.09 -6.19 20.78
N ALA A 57 1.09 -7.46 20.36
CA ALA A 57 0.79 -8.60 21.22
C ALA A 57 2.01 -9.07 22.07
N VAL A 58 3.13 -8.34 21.99
CA VAL A 58 4.39 -8.61 22.72
C VAL A 58 4.57 -7.65 23.88
#